data_AF-A0A955FLV4-F1
#
_entry.id   AF-A0A955FLV4-F1
#
_cell.length_a   1.000
_cell.length_b   1.000
_cell.length_c   1.000
_cell.angle_alpha   90.00
_cell.angle_beta   90.00
_cell.angle_gamma   90.00
#
_symmetry.space_group_name_H-M   'P 1'
#
loop_
_entity.id
_entity.type
_entity.pdbx_description
1 polymer ?
#
loop_
_entity_poly.entity_id
_entity_poly.type
_entity_poly.pdbx_seq_one_letter_code
_entity_poly.pdbx_strand_id
1 'polypeptide(L)'
;MLTVPKVIKLQIKQKFALIMVIVWFSTMWSWAFFADVLNLAGSKQQGYWLALLIVAINVCLSVSALWLTFKLLKYIHVKFNTRVLFLVGLPLLAFADFLASWLSAIIWIGPQGQVTNVLPMGSFALVLINTPFKYASRIVGFYGLASFLWFFLFLVFQRSYRRLAILPVILLTTISIVGWFLFSSSGDRPIKTKIVSETLTNRVPAIDSDGADLVVFPEYGLENINNSNLEDRIKKTDNKQKKSYFLGSAQIYSKSYTGHINNMMFGDTANGITQSEHKWRLIPGGEDLPYILRIMLRATSQKSTLDYFSYAKGVIKGGDQLKPFIIDDDVQVGAAVCSSIIAPEDYRDFAQAGATVF
;
A
#
# COMPACT_ATOMS: atom_id res chain seq x y z
N MET A 1 -24.34 3.31 -43.74
CA MET A 1 -25.46 3.44 -42.79
C MET A 1 -25.45 2.29 -41.79
N LEU A 2 -25.23 2.57 -40.50
CA LEU A 2 -25.47 1.57 -39.44
C LEU A 2 -26.98 1.55 -39.15
N THR A 3 -27.61 0.38 -39.21
CA THR A 3 -29.02 0.24 -38.84
C THR A 3 -29.20 0.62 -37.37
N VAL A 4 -30.26 1.35 -37.04
CA VAL A 4 -30.64 1.77 -35.67
C VAL A 4 -30.39 0.70 -34.59
N PRO A 5 -30.74 -0.60 -34.79
CA PRO A 5 -30.44 -1.65 -33.81
C PRO A 5 -28.94 -1.90 -33.54
N LYS A 6 -28.04 -1.62 -34.49
CA LYS A 6 -26.58 -1.72 -34.29
C LYS A 6 -26.06 -0.59 -33.41
N VAL A 7 -26.61 0.62 -33.54
CA VAL A 7 -26.21 1.79 -32.74
C VAL A 7 -26.62 1.59 -31.27
N ILE A 8 -27.85 1.14 -31.03
CA ILE A 8 -28.37 0.87 -29.68
C ILE A 8 -27.55 -0.21 -28.96
N LYS A 9 -27.23 -1.33 -29.64
CA LYS A 9 -26.39 -2.39 -29.06
C LYS A 9 -24.98 -1.93 -28.71
N LEU A 10 -24.39 -1.00 -29.48
CA LEU A 10 -23.06 -0.45 -29.21
C LEU A 10 -23.07 0.45 -27.97
N GLN A 11 -24.11 1.28 -27.81
CA GLN A 11 -24.27 2.16 -26.65
C GLN A 11 -24.48 1.37 -25.36
N ILE A 12 -25.29 0.29 -25.39
CA ILE A 12 -25.53 -0.56 -24.20
C ILE A 12 -24.23 -1.22 -23.71
N LYS A 13 -23.37 -1.69 -24.61
CA LYS A 13 -22.11 -2.36 -24.23
C LYS A 13 -21.03 -1.41 -23.71
N GLN A 14 -20.91 -0.22 -24.30
CA GLN A 14 -20.01 0.82 -23.77
C GLN A 14 -20.44 1.23 -22.36
N LYS A 15 -21.76 1.32 -22.13
CA LYS A 15 -22.31 1.52 -20.79
C LYS A 15 -21.97 0.35 -19.87
N PHE A 16 -22.04 -0.91 -20.33
CA PHE A 16 -21.68 -2.06 -19.50
C PHE A 16 -20.21 -2.05 -19.02
N ALA A 17 -19.25 -1.79 -19.90
CA ALA A 17 -17.83 -1.71 -19.50
C ALA A 17 -17.59 -0.57 -18.50
N LEU A 18 -18.21 0.60 -18.73
CA LEU A 18 -18.14 1.72 -17.79
C LEU A 18 -18.78 1.36 -16.43
N ILE A 19 -19.95 0.72 -16.43
CA ILE A 19 -20.63 0.25 -15.21
C ILE A 19 -19.74 -0.71 -14.44
N MET A 20 -19.07 -1.65 -15.10
CA MET A 20 -18.14 -2.58 -14.43
C MET A 20 -16.98 -1.85 -13.75
N VAL A 21 -16.41 -0.83 -14.42
CA VAL A 21 -15.34 -0.01 -13.83
C VAL A 21 -15.86 0.81 -12.65
N ILE A 22 -17.06 1.37 -12.75
CA ILE A 22 -17.72 2.09 -11.64
C ILE A 22 -17.95 1.15 -10.46
N VAL A 23 -18.51 -0.04 -10.69
CA VAL A 23 -18.78 -1.04 -9.64
C VAL A 23 -17.47 -1.46 -8.98
N TRP A 24 -16.43 -1.78 -9.77
CA TRP A 24 -15.11 -2.14 -9.26
C TRP A 24 -14.57 -1.08 -8.29
N PHE A 25 -14.47 0.18 -8.73
CA PHE A 25 -13.94 1.23 -7.87
C PHE A 25 -14.88 1.57 -6.71
N SER A 26 -16.20 1.47 -6.88
CA SER A 26 -17.15 1.69 -5.78
C SER A 26 -16.96 0.66 -4.67
N THR A 27 -16.73 -0.60 -5.03
CA THR A 27 -16.41 -1.66 -4.07
C THR A 27 -15.03 -1.44 -3.45
N MET A 28 -14.01 -1.13 -4.24
CA MET A 28 -12.66 -0.93 -3.72
C MET A 28 -12.53 0.31 -2.84
N TRP A 29 -13.41 1.31 -2.98
CA TRP A 29 -13.44 2.50 -2.13
C TRP A 29 -14.46 2.43 -0.98
N SER A 30 -15.27 1.38 -0.89
CA SER A 30 -16.28 1.28 0.17
C SER A 30 -15.70 1.17 1.57
N TRP A 31 -14.40 0.87 1.71
CA TRP A 31 -13.69 0.89 3.00
C TRP A 31 -13.77 2.26 3.69
N ALA A 32 -13.94 3.37 2.94
CA ALA A 32 -14.10 4.71 3.51
C ALA A 32 -15.32 4.83 4.44
N PHE A 33 -16.34 3.98 4.28
CA PHE A 33 -17.47 3.89 5.22
C PHE A 33 -17.12 3.21 6.55
N PHE A 34 -15.98 2.52 6.62
CA PHE A 34 -15.48 1.86 7.82
C PHE A 34 -14.29 2.61 8.43
N ALA A 35 -13.84 3.68 7.78
CA ALA A 35 -12.75 4.51 8.27
C ALA A 35 -13.21 5.39 9.44
N ASP A 36 -12.24 5.73 10.30
CA ASP A 36 -12.42 6.60 11.47
C ASP A 36 -12.95 8.02 11.15
N VAL A 37 -13.07 8.38 9.88
CA VAL A 37 -13.73 9.62 9.43
C VAL A 37 -15.15 9.74 10.00
N LEU A 38 -15.86 8.62 10.20
CA LEU A 38 -17.17 8.62 10.87
C LEU A 38 -17.09 9.01 12.34
N ASN A 39 -15.99 8.67 13.01
CA ASN A 39 -15.75 8.95 14.43
C ASN A 39 -15.18 10.35 14.66
N LEU A 40 -14.57 10.95 13.62
CA LEU A 40 -14.04 12.31 13.67
C LEU A 40 -15.13 13.37 13.43
N ALA A 41 -16.21 13.04 12.72
CA ALA A 41 -17.27 14.01 12.44
C ALA A 41 -18.07 14.34 13.71
N GLY A 42 -18.45 15.62 13.88
CA GLY A 42 -19.29 16.08 14.99
C GLY A 42 -20.67 15.41 15.08
N SER A 43 -21.12 14.71 14.03
CA SER A 43 -22.26 13.78 14.08
C SER A 43 -22.10 12.61 13.10
N LYS A 44 -22.75 11.48 13.41
CA LYS A 44 -22.78 10.29 12.53
C LYS A 44 -23.28 10.62 11.11
N GLN A 45 -24.27 11.50 11.00
CA GLN A 45 -24.82 11.91 9.70
C GLN A 45 -23.81 12.72 8.87
N GLN A 46 -23.09 13.65 9.50
CA GLN A 46 -22.02 14.40 8.84
C GLN A 46 -20.90 13.47 8.38
N GLY A 47 -20.49 12.53 9.24
CA GLY A 47 -19.49 11.52 8.89
C GLY A 47 -19.91 10.70 7.67
N TYR A 48 -21.16 10.26 7.62
CA TYR A 48 -21.68 9.49 6.50
C TYR A 48 -21.70 10.28 5.18
N TRP A 49 -22.12 11.55 5.21
CA TRP A 49 -22.05 12.42 4.03
C TRP A 49 -20.63 12.65 3.54
N LEU A 50 -19.69 12.81 4.48
CA LEU A 50 -18.28 12.96 4.15
C LEU A 50 -17.72 11.68 3.53
N ALA A 51 -18.05 10.51 4.07
CA ALA A 51 -17.67 9.21 3.50
C ALA A 51 -18.25 9.03 2.09
N LEU A 52 -19.52 9.36 1.86
CA LEU A 52 -20.12 9.35 0.53
C LEU A 52 -19.37 10.24 -0.46
N LEU A 53 -19.01 11.46 -0.03
CA LEU A 53 -18.26 12.41 -0.85
C LEU A 53 -16.85 11.86 -1.18
N ILE A 54 -16.15 11.30 -0.18
CA ILE A 54 -14.85 10.64 -0.35
C ILE A 54 -14.94 9.53 -1.41
N VAL A 55 -15.92 8.63 -1.27
CA VAL A 55 -16.13 7.53 -2.22
C VAL A 55 -16.43 8.07 -3.60
N ALA A 56 -17.36 9.01 -3.73
CA ALA A 56 -17.76 9.58 -5.00
C ALA A 56 -16.58 10.23 -5.74
N ILE A 57 -15.75 11.02 -5.04
CA ILE A 57 -14.56 11.67 -5.63
C ILE A 57 -13.55 10.61 -6.10
N ASN A 58 -13.19 9.65 -5.24
CA ASN A 58 -12.21 8.63 -5.58
C ASN A 58 -12.68 7.74 -6.74
N VAL A 59 -13.96 7.34 -6.75
CA VAL A 59 -14.57 6.58 -7.85
C VAL A 59 -14.54 7.40 -9.14
N CYS A 60 -14.98 8.66 -9.11
CA CYS A 60 -14.98 9.52 -10.29
C CYS A 60 -13.58 9.67 -10.89
N LEU A 61 -12.56 9.89 -10.07
CA LEU A 61 -11.17 10.04 -10.53
C LEU A 61 -10.62 8.74 -11.12
N SER A 62 -10.79 7.63 -10.39
CA SER A 62 -10.29 6.31 -10.82
C SER A 62 -10.95 5.86 -12.12
N VAL A 63 -12.29 6.00 -12.21
CA VAL A 63 -13.07 5.70 -13.41
C VAL A 63 -12.65 6.60 -14.56
N SER A 64 -12.46 7.91 -14.31
CA SER A 64 -12.06 8.86 -15.36
C SER A 64 -10.68 8.54 -15.91
N ALA A 65 -9.69 8.26 -15.05
CA ALA A 65 -8.33 7.90 -15.47
C ALA A 65 -8.31 6.66 -16.39
N LEU A 66 -9.00 5.59 -15.99
CA LEU A 66 -9.06 4.37 -16.80
C LEU A 66 -9.93 4.52 -18.05
N TRP A 67 -11.07 5.21 -17.95
CA TRP A 67 -11.97 5.39 -19.08
C TRP A 67 -11.35 6.27 -20.18
N LEU A 68 -10.64 7.34 -19.80
CA LEU A 68 -9.85 8.14 -20.74
C LEU A 68 -8.77 7.30 -21.41
N THR A 69 -8.08 6.45 -20.65
CA THR A 69 -7.10 5.51 -21.21
C THR A 69 -7.74 4.52 -22.19
N PHE A 70 -8.90 3.94 -21.88
CA PHE A 70 -9.62 3.07 -22.82
C PHE A 70 -10.04 3.80 -24.10
N LYS A 71 -10.48 5.06 -24.01
CA LYS A 71 -10.76 5.89 -25.19
C LYS A 71 -9.49 6.13 -26.02
N LEU A 72 -8.38 6.43 -25.37
CA LEU A 72 -7.08 6.64 -26.02
C LEU A 72 -6.58 5.37 -26.71
N LEU A 73 -6.64 4.21 -26.06
CA LEU A 73 -6.26 2.93 -26.67
C LEU A 73 -7.11 2.59 -27.89
N LYS A 74 -8.41 2.86 -27.82
CA LYS A 74 -9.29 2.71 -28.99
C LYS A 74 -8.87 3.64 -30.14
N TYR A 75 -8.54 4.90 -29.84
CA TYR A 75 -8.04 5.85 -30.83
C TYR A 75 -6.71 5.38 -31.46
N ILE A 76 -5.74 4.98 -30.63
CA ILE A 76 -4.43 4.48 -31.08
C ILE A 76 -4.60 3.29 -32.01
N HIS A 77 -5.48 2.36 -31.65
CA HIS A 77 -5.72 1.19 -32.49
C HIS A 77 -6.30 1.54 -33.86
N VAL A 78 -7.31 2.41 -33.89
CA VAL A 78 -7.96 2.84 -35.13
C VAL A 78 -7.00 3.64 -36.02
N LYS A 79 -6.14 4.48 -35.43
CA LYS A 79 -5.25 5.37 -36.19
C LYS A 79 -3.96 4.70 -36.68
N PHE A 80 -3.36 3.83 -35.86
CA PHE A 80 -2.03 3.29 -36.15
C PHE A 80 -2.09 1.82 -36.59
N ASN A 81 -2.34 0.90 -35.66
CA ASN A 81 -2.62 -0.54 -35.89
C ASN A 81 -2.57 -1.33 -34.56
N THR A 82 -2.75 -2.65 -34.65
CA THR A 82 -2.64 -3.59 -33.53
C THR A 82 -1.24 -3.66 -32.92
N ARG A 83 -0.16 -3.57 -33.69
CA ARG A 83 1.21 -3.66 -33.14
C ARG A 83 1.49 -2.49 -32.19
N VAL A 84 1.12 -1.27 -32.60
CA VAL A 84 1.25 -0.08 -31.77
C VAL A 84 0.38 -0.19 -30.52
N LEU A 85 -0.85 -0.69 -30.63
CA LEU A 85 -1.72 -0.94 -29.47
C LEU A 85 -1.04 -1.85 -28.42
N PHE A 86 -0.37 -2.91 -28.83
CA PHE A 86 0.33 -3.81 -27.90
C PHE A 86 1.58 -3.16 -27.29
N LEU A 87 2.33 -2.38 -28.09
CA LEU A 87 3.53 -1.70 -27.62
C LEU A 87 3.22 -0.66 -26.53
N VAL A 88 2.14 0.11 -26.70
CA VAL A 88 1.81 1.22 -25.78
C VAL A 88 0.68 0.88 -24.80
N GLY A 89 -0.06 -0.19 -25.04
CA GLY A 89 -1.24 -0.57 -24.25
C GLY A 89 -0.92 -0.88 -22.80
N LEU A 90 0.07 -1.74 -22.56
CA LEU A 90 0.50 -2.10 -21.21
C LEU A 90 1.07 -0.89 -20.45
N PRO A 91 2.02 -0.09 -20.99
CA PRO A 91 2.50 1.12 -20.31
C PRO A 91 1.39 2.12 -19.97
N LEU A 92 0.45 2.39 -20.90
CA LEU A 92 -0.63 3.35 -20.65
C LEU A 92 -1.59 2.86 -19.56
N LEU A 93 -1.87 1.56 -19.51
CA LEU A 93 -2.74 0.99 -18.48
C LEU A 93 -2.05 0.89 -17.12
N ALA A 94 -0.75 0.61 -17.09
CA ALA A 94 0.04 0.69 -15.86
C ALA A 94 0.04 2.12 -15.31
N PHE A 95 0.25 3.11 -16.18
CA PHE A 95 0.19 4.52 -15.80
C PHE A 95 -1.22 4.93 -15.33
N ALA A 96 -2.28 4.46 -15.98
CA ALA A 96 -3.65 4.75 -15.56
C ALA A 96 -4.00 4.16 -14.18
N ASP A 97 -3.53 2.95 -13.89
CA ASP A 97 -3.72 2.29 -12.58
C ASP A 97 -2.92 2.98 -11.47
N PHE A 98 -1.68 3.37 -11.77
CA PHE A 98 -0.87 4.25 -10.90
C PHE A 98 -1.59 5.58 -10.65
N LEU A 99 -2.04 6.25 -11.71
CA LEU A 99 -2.69 7.56 -11.63
C LEU A 99 -3.99 7.48 -10.81
N ALA A 100 -4.78 6.43 -10.96
CA ALA A 100 -5.96 6.19 -10.12
C ALA A 100 -5.57 6.07 -8.64
N SER A 101 -4.53 5.29 -8.32
CA SER A 101 -4.04 5.09 -6.96
C SER A 101 -3.42 6.36 -6.34
N TRP A 102 -2.71 7.13 -7.16
CA TRP A 102 -1.97 8.33 -6.77
C TRP A 102 -2.89 9.55 -6.61
N LEU A 103 -3.79 9.82 -7.57
CA LEU A 103 -4.75 10.93 -7.47
C LEU A 103 -5.65 10.77 -6.25
N SER A 104 -6.04 9.54 -5.94
CA SER A 104 -6.77 9.25 -4.71
C SER A 104 -5.94 9.64 -3.48
N ALA A 105 -4.68 9.23 -3.39
CA ALA A 105 -3.83 9.60 -2.25
C ALA A 105 -3.59 11.12 -2.14
N ILE A 106 -3.35 11.81 -3.27
CA ILE A 106 -2.94 13.21 -3.26
C ILE A 106 -4.04 14.15 -2.76
N ILE A 107 -5.30 13.84 -3.03
CA ILE A 107 -6.43 14.63 -2.53
C ILE A 107 -6.57 14.51 -1.01
N TRP A 108 -6.06 13.41 -0.46
CA TRP A 108 -6.03 13.16 0.98
C TRP A 108 -4.70 13.56 1.63
N ILE A 109 -3.82 14.28 0.93
CA ILE A 109 -2.56 14.74 1.53
C ILE A 109 -2.84 15.78 2.63
N GLY A 110 -2.19 15.60 3.78
CA GLY A 110 -2.16 16.57 4.86
C GLY A 110 -0.74 17.14 5.05
N PRO A 111 -0.51 17.89 6.14
CA PRO A 111 0.77 18.55 6.41
C PRO A 111 1.97 17.61 6.53
N GLN A 112 1.75 16.38 7.00
CA GLN A 112 2.80 15.38 7.20
C GLN A 112 2.86 14.36 6.05
N GLY A 113 1.97 14.48 5.07
CA GLY A 113 1.83 13.56 3.95
C GLY A 113 2.93 13.69 2.92
N GLN A 114 3.04 12.67 2.06
CA GLN A 114 4.01 12.64 0.96
C GLN A 114 3.33 12.62 -0.39
N VAL A 115 3.92 13.32 -1.36
CA VAL A 115 3.47 13.28 -2.76
C VAL A 115 3.69 11.93 -3.41
N THR A 116 4.56 11.10 -2.86
CA THR A 116 4.80 9.71 -3.29
C THR A 116 3.84 8.73 -2.63
N ASN A 117 2.87 9.19 -1.82
CA ASN A 117 1.84 8.31 -1.28
C ASN A 117 0.94 7.79 -2.40
N VAL A 118 0.62 6.50 -2.31
CA VAL A 118 -0.32 5.83 -3.19
C VAL A 118 -1.32 5.04 -2.35
N LEU A 119 -2.56 4.98 -2.81
CA LEU A 119 -3.60 4.13 -2.22
C LEU A 119 -4.03 3.10 -3.27
N PRO A 120 -3.33 1.95 -3.37
CA PRO A 120 -3.52 0.99 -4.46
C PRO A 120 -4.77 0.12 -4.32
N MET A 121 -5.75 0.53 -3.51
CA MET A 121 -6.94 -0.27 -3.17
C MET A 121 -7.73 -0.69 -4.41
N GLY A 122 -7.72 0.13 -5.46
CA GLY A 122 -8.39 -0.16 -6.73
C GLY A 122 -7.56 -0.97 -7.74
N SER A 123 -6.30 -1.30 -7.42
CA SER A 123 -5.40 -1.95 -8.36
C SER A 123 -5.66 -3.44 -8.48
N PHE A 124 -5.73 -3.93 -9.72
CA PHE A 124 -5.82 -5.37 -9.98
C PHE A 124 -4.56 -6.15 -9.59
N ALA A 125 -3.43 -5.48 -9.35
CA ALA A 125 -2.23 -6.15 -8.86
C ALA A 125 -2.47 -6.83 -7.51
N LEU A 126 -3.31 -6.27 -6.63
CA LEU A 126 -3.69 -6.87 -5.35
C LEU A 126 -4.44 -8.21 -5.52
N VAL A 127 -5.17 -8.38 -6.62
CA VAL A 127 -5.82 -9.67 -6.95
C VAL A 127 -4.79 -10.64 -7.51
N LEU A 128 -3.96 -10.18 -8.44
CA LEU A 128 -3.01 -11.02 -9.16
C LEU A 128 -1.83 -11.50 -8.30
N ILE A 129 -1.44 -10.77 -7.26
CA ILE A 129 -0.35 -11.17 -6.33
C ILE A 129 -0.68 -12.46 -5.57
N ASN A 130 -1.98 -12.79 -5.43
CA ASN A 130 -2.45 -14.03 -4.81
C ASN A 130 -2.51 -15.22 -5.79
N THR A 131 -1.92 -15.08 -6.98
CA THR A 131 -1.90 -16.10 -8.02
C THR A 131 -0.47 -16.42 -8.44
N PRO A 132 -0.22 -17.47 -9.26
CA PRO A 132 1.10 -17.71 -9.83
C PRO A 132 1.68 -16.52 -10.63
N PHE A 133 0.84 -15.56 -11.07
CA PHE A 133 1.30 -14.36 -11.76
C PHE A 133 2.07 -13.38 -10.88
N LYS A 134 2.14 -13.61 -9.56
CA LYS A 134 2.95 -12.81 -8.63
C LYS A 134 4.41 -12.71 -9.05
N TYR A 135 4.97 -13.74 -9.69
CA TYR A 135 6.35 -13.74 -10.15
C TYR A 135 6.60 -12.75 -11.30
N ALA A 136 5.58 -12.43 -12.12
CA ALA A 136 5.73 -11.37 -13.12
C ALA A 136 5.92 -9.99 -12.48
N SER A 137 5.39 -9.76 -11.27
CA SER A 137 5.55 -8.47 -10.57
C SER A 137 7.02 -8.12 -10.31
N ARG A 138 7.92 -9.12 -10.22
CA ARG A 138 9.37 -8.93 -10.09
C ARG A 138 10.01 -8.29 -11.32
N ILE A 139 9.40 -8.45 -12.50
CA ILE A 139 9.92 -7.94 -13.78
C ILE A 139 9.17 -6.68 -14.20
N VAL A 140 7.84 -6.69 -14.15
CA VAL A 140 7.00 -5.58 -14.65
C VAL A 140 6.55 -4.61 -13.56
N GLY A 141 6.84 -4.90 -12.29
CA GLY A 141 6.39 -4.12 -11.15
C GLY A 141 4.90 -4.31 -10.82
N PHE A 142 4.48 -3.67 -9.74
CA PHE A 142 3.11 -3.73 -9.23
C PHE A 142 2.07 -3.24 -10.26
N TYR A 143 2.21 -2.01 -10.76
CA TYR A 143 1.28 -1.44 -11.75
C TYR A 143 1.38 -2.12 -13.12
N GLY A 144 2.57 -2.64 -13.48
CA GLY A 144 2.71 -3.46 -14.68
C GLY A 144 1.90 -4.74 -14.60
N LEU A 145 1.86 -5.41 -13.44
CA LEU A 145 1.03 -6.58 -13.22
C LEU A 145 -0.47 -6.25 -13.41
N ALA A 146 -0.95 -5.16 -12.82
CA ALA A 146 -2.34 -4.70 -13.00
C ALA A 146 -2.68 -4.42 -14.48
N SER A 147 -1.73 -3.85 -15.22
CA SER A 147 -1.94 -3.47 -16.63
C SER A 147 -2.33 -4.65 -17.52
N PHE A 148 -1.84 -5.86 -17.23
CA PHE A 148 -2.21 -7.07 -17.99
C PHE A 148 -3.69 -7.40 -17.87
N LEU A 149 -4.26 -7.32 -16.66
CA LEU A 149 -5.67 -7.60 -16.46
C LEU A 149 -6.55 -6.47 -17.00
N TRP A 150 -6.15 -5.20 -16.82
CA TRP A 150 -6.83 -4.09 -17.47
C TRP A 150 -6.83 -4.24 -19.00
N PHE A 151 -5.72 -4.69 -19.58
CA PHE A 151 -5.60 -4.84 -21.02
C PHE A 151 -6.44 -6.02 -21.53
N PHE A 152 -6.45 -7.14 -20.80
CA PHE A 152 -7.36 -8.25 -21.05
C PHE A 152 -8.82 -7.79 -21.06
N LEU A 153 -9.26 -7.07 -20.01
CA LEU A 153 -10.63 -6.58 -19.90
C LEU A 153 -10.97 -5.62 -21.04
N PHE A 154 -10.07 -4.68 -21.35
CA PHE A 154 -10.22 -3.79 -22.50
C PHE A 154 -10.46 -4.58 -23.80
N LEU A 155 -9.62 -5.57 -24.11
CA LEU A 155 -9.74 -6.37 -25.32
C LEU A 155 -11.02 -7.22 -25.33
N VAL A 156 -11.43 -7.78 -24.19
CA VAL A 156 -12.67 -8.56 -24.06
C VAL A 156 -13.92 -7.71 -24.32
N PHE A 157 -13.93 -6.48 -23.82
CA PHE A 157 -15.07 -5.57 -24.01
C PHE A 157 -15.14 -4.98 -25.42
N GLN A 158 -14.04 -5.00 -26.18
CA GLN A 158 -14.01 -4.55 -27.57
C GLN A 158 -14.20 -5.72 -28.54
N ARG A 159 -15.39 -5.81 -29.17
CA ARG A 159 -15.76 -6.93 -30.04
C ARG A 159 -14.74 -7.22 -31.16
N SER A 160 -14.18 -6.18 -31.76
CA SER A 160 -13.19 -6.28 -32.82
C SER A 160 -11.86 -6.87 -32.36
N TYR A 161 -11.57 -6.83 -31.04
CA TYR A 161 -10.26 -7.17 -30.48
C TYR A 161 -10.31 -8.39 -29.55
N ARG A 162 -11.50 -8.96 -29.29
CA ARG A 162 -11.68 -10.06 -28.35
C ARG A 162 -10.78 -11.26 -28.61
N ARG A 163 -10.48 -11.55 -29.88
CA ARG A 163 -9.55 -12.64 -30.26
C ARG A 163 -8.12 -12.40 -29.78
N LEU A 164 -7.74 -11.14 -29.58
CA LEU A 164 -6.41 -10.73 -29.10
C LEU A 164 -6.30 -10.80 -27.57
N ALA A 165 -7.41 -10.97 -26.85
CA ALA A 165 -7.40 -11.00 -25.39
C ALA A 165 -6.56 -12.15 -24.79
N ILE A 166 -6.29 -13.20 -25.58
CA ILE A 166 -5.40 -14.28 -25.15
C ILE A 166 -3.93 -13.84 -25.06
N LEU A 167 -3.52 -12.82 -25.82
CA LEU A 167 -2.13 -12.41 -25.93
C LEU A 167 -1.58 -11.82 -24.60
N PRO A 168 -2.26 -10.90 -23.89
CA PRO A 168 -1.82 -10.49 -22.55
C PRO A 168 -1.70 -11.65 -21.56
N VAL A 169 -2.58 -12.65 -21.65
CA VAL A 169 -2.53 -13.83 -20.77
C VAL A 169 -1.31 -14.69 -21.05
N ILE A 170 -1.03 -14.97 -22.33
CA ILE A 170 0.17 -15.72 -22.74
C ILE A 170 1.41 -14.96 -22.29
N LEU A 171 1.50 -13.65 -22.56
CA LEU A 171 2.65 -12.84 -22.18
C LEU A 171 2.84 -12.80 -20.66
N LEU A 172 1.77 -12.58 -19.89
CA LEU A 172 1.83 -12.60 -18.42
C LEU A 172 2.30 -13.96 -17.90
N THR A 173 1.81 -15.06 -18.48
CA THR A 173 2.20 -16.43 -18.11
C THR A 173 3.69 -16.65 -18.39
N THR A 174 4.17 -16.28 -19.58
CA THR A 174 5.58 -16.39 -19.95
C THR A 174 6.48 -15.59 -19.00
N ILE A 175 6.14 -14.32 -18.74
CA ILE A 175 6.90 -13.48 -17.81
C ILE A 175 6.87 -14.08 -16.39
N SER A 176 5.75 -14.67 -15.97
CA SER A 176 5.64 -15.30 -14.64
C SER A 176 6.50 -16.55 -14.53
N ILE A 177 6.58 -17.37 -15.59
CA ILE A 177 7.48 -18.53 -15.64
C ILE A 177 8.94 -18.07 -15.57
N VAL A 178 9.32 -17.06 -16.36
CA VAL A 178 10.67 -16.48 -16.32
C VAL A 178 10.97 -15.92 -14.93
N GLY A 179 10.06 -15.15 -14.34
CA GLY A 179 10.21 -14.62 -12.98
C GLY A 179 10.31 -15.74 -11.93
N TRP A 180 9.57 -16.83 -12.08
CA TRP A 180 9.70 -17.98 -11.20
C TRP A 180 11.08 -18.62 -11.33
N PHE A 181 11.58 -18.86 -12.54
CA PHE A 181 12.94 -19.41 -12.72
C PHE A 181 14.03 -18.50 -12.13
N LEU A 182 13.88 -17.18 -12.25
CA LEU A 182 14.85 -16.21 -11.72
C LEU A 182 14.78 -16.00 -10.20
N PHE A 183 13.59 -16.16 -9.59
CA PHE A 183 13.33 -15.72 -8.21
C PHE A 183 12.68 -16.79 -7.31
N SER A 184 12.62 -18.06 -7.73
CA SER A 184 11.98 -19.14 -6.95
C SER A 184 12.83 -19.67 -5.80
N SER A 185 14.15 -19.51 -5.87
CA SER A 185 15.07 -19.91 -4.82
C SER A 185 15.84 -18.70 -4.35
N SER A 186 15.81 -18.41 -3.05
CA SER A 186 16.62 -17.34 -2.47
C SER A 186 18.09 -17.73 -2.36
N GLY A 187 18.47 -19.01 -2.45
CA GLY A 187 19.86 -19.45 -2.23
C GLY A 187 20.40 -19.22 -0.80
N ASP A 188 19.77 -18.32 -0.06
CA ASP A 188 20.19 -17.83 1.25
C ASP A 188 19.80 -18.76 2.39
N ARG A 189 20.52 -18.59 3.51
CA ARG A 189 20.25 -19.28 4.77
C ARG A 189 18.83 -18.97 5.26
N PRO A 190 18.02 -19.97 5.66
CA PRO A 190 16.74 -19.71 6.29
C PRO A 190 16.93 -18.99 7.63
N ILE A 191 16.19 -17.89 7.83
CA ILE A 191 16.11 -17.14 9.09
C ILE A 191 14.95 -17.70 9.92
N LYS A 192 15.24 -18.16 11.14
CA LYS A 192 14.20 -18.62 12.07
C LYS A 192 13.57 -17.44 12.78
N THR A 193 12.33 -17.10 12.40
CA THR A 193 11.62 -15.94 12.97
C THR A 193 10.54 -16.36 13.96
N LYS A 194 10.49 -15.70 15.13
CA LYS A 194 9.32 -15.72 16.03
C LYS A 194 8.52 -14.42 15.82
N ILE A 195 7.25 -14.55 15.43
CA ILE A 195 6.35 -13.40 15.27
C ILE A 195 5.47 -13.33 16.50
N VAL A 196 5.52 -12.19 17.20
CA VAL A 196 4.69 -11.94 18.38
C VAL A 196 3.33 -11.44 17.91
N SER A 197 2.26 -12.08 18.40
CA SER A 197 0.88 -11.67 18.11
C SER A 197 0.21 -11.26 19.41
N GLU A 198 -0.10 -9.97 19.52
CA GLU A 198 -0.71 -9.37 20.70
C GLU A 198 -1.49 -8.10 20.34
N THR A 199 -2.24 -7.55 21.30
CA THR A 199 -2.86 -6.23 21.18
C THR A 199 -2.31 -5.30 22.26
N LEU A 200 -2.56 -3.99 22.11
CA LEU A 200 -2.19 -3.00 23.13
C LEU A 200 -2.74 -3.35 24.53
N THR A 201 -3.93 -3.97 24.58
CA THR A 201 -4.64 -4.34 25.81
C THR A 201 -4.35 -5.76 26.30
N ASN A 202 -3.83 -6.64 25.44
CA ASN A 202 -3.55 -8.04 25.74
C ASN A 202 -2.13 -8.38 25.30
N ARG A 203 -1.15 -7.99 26.12
CA ARG A 203 0.27 -8.25 25.90
C ARG A 203 0.62 -9.69 26.27
N VAL A 204 1.47 -10.33 25.47
CA VAL A 204 2.05 -11.62 25.85
C VAL A 204 3.21 -11.41 26.83
N PRO A 205 3.54 -12.41 27.68
CA PRO A 205 4.72 -12.36 28.54
C PRO A 205 6.02 -12.20 27.75
N ALA A 206 7.12 -11.89 28.45
CA ALA A 206 8.44 -11.77 27.86
C ALA A 206 8.80 -12.99 27.01
N ILE A 207 9.21 -12.73 25.78
CA ILE A 207 9.52 -13.74 24.79
C ILE A 207 10.88 -14.36 25.10
N ASP A 208 10.90 -15.69 25.13
CA ASP A 208 12.13 -16.44 25.10
C ASP A 208 12.65 -16.49 23.66
N SER A 209 13.84 -15.92 23.43
CA SER A 209 14.42 -15.84 22.09
C SER A 209 15.08 -17.14 21.63
N ASP A 210 15.21 -18.13 22.52
CA ASP A 210 15.93 -19.38 22.24
C ASP A 210 15.50 -20.03 20.92
N GLY A 211 16.49 -20.31 20.07
CA GLY A 211 16.33 -20.94 18.76
C GLY A 211 15.82 -20.05 17.63
N ALA A 212 15.54 -18.76 17.89
CA ALA A 212 15.22 -17.77 16.87
C ALA A 212 16.48 -17.02 16.41
N ASP A 213 16.51 -16.62 15.14
CA ASP A 213 17.44 -15.60 14.64
C ASP A 213 16.82 -14.20 14.79
N LEU A 214 15.49 -14.09 14.66
CA LEU A 214 14.75 -12.82 14.69
C LEU A 214 13.44 -12.94 15.49
N VAL A 215 13.14 -11.95 16.31
CA VAL A 215 11.85 -11.77 17.00
C VAL A 215 11.18 -10.50 16.48
N VAL A 216 9.98 -10.64 15.91
CA VAL A 216 9.22 -9.52 15.33
C VAL A 216 8.04 -9.19 16.25
N PHE A 217 8.07 -8.00 16.82
CA PHE A 217 6.97 -7.44 17.59
C PHE A 217 6.00 -6.69 16.66
N PRO A 218 4.68 -6.69 16.97
CA PRO A 218 3.72 -5.92 16.19
C PRO A 218 3.95 -4.41 16.35
N GLU A 219 3.22 -3.62 15.56
CA GLU A 219 3.19 -2.16 15.75
C GLU A 219 2.81 -1.83 17.20
N TYR A 220 3.61 -0.96 17.84
CA TYR A 220 3.50 -0.58 19.26
C TYR A 220 3.79 -1.72 20.25
N GLY A 221 4.39 -2.82 19.79
CA GLY A 221 4.86 -3.96 20.58
C GLY A 221 5.90 -3.62 21.67
N LEU A 222 6.60 -2.50 21.51
CA LEU A 222 7.68 -2.02 22.37
C LEU A 222 7.35 -0.67 23.03
N GLU A 223 6.06 -0.37 23.19
CA GLU A 223 5.61 0.84 23.87
C GLU A 223 6.13 0.92 25.32
N ASN A 224 6.70 2.07 25.69
CA ASN A 224 7.38 2.31 26.98
C ASN A 224 8.60 1.41 27.27
N ILE A 225 9.20 0.82 26.25
CA ILE A 225 10.39 -0.04 26.37
C ILE A 225 11.66 0.71 25.98
N ASN A 226 12.72 0.48 26.76
CA ASN A 226 14.08 0.96 26.54
C ASN A 226 15.09 -0.09 27.06
N ASN A 227 16.39 0.19 27.01
CA ASN A 227 17.42 -0.78 27.38
C ASN A 227 17.41 -1.21 28.86
N SER A 228 16.82 -0.40 29.74
CA SER A 228 16.71 -0.71 31.18
C SER A 228 15.59 -1.70 31.51
N ASN A 229 14.54 -1.78 30.69
CA ASN A 229 13.37 -2.64 30.92
C ASN A 229 13.04 -3.56 29.73
N LEU A 230 13.98 -3.74 28.79
CA LEU A 230 13.79 -4.60 27.62
C LEU A 230 13.45 -6.05 27.99
N GLU A 231 13.91 -6.52 29.14
CA GLU A 231 13.64 -7.86 29.66
C GLU A 231 12.15 -8.14 29.91
N ASP A 232 11.32 -7.11 30.06
CA ASP A 232 9.86 -7.23 30.15
C ASP A 232 9.22 -7.75 28.85
N ARG A 233 9.94 -7.62 27.72
CA ARG A 233 9.46 -8.03 26.39
C ARG A 233 10.26 -9.16 25.79
N ILE A 234 11.57 -9.18 25.97
CA ILE A 234 12.45 -10.21 25.42
C ILE A 234 13.56 -10.51 26.42
N LYS A 235 13.70 -11.78 26.80
CA LYS A 235 14.74 -12.19 27.75
C LYS A 235 16.11 -11.93 27.15
N LYS A 236 16.98 -11.25 27.90
CA LYS A 236 18.39 -11.13 27.53
C LYS A 236 19.03 -12.50 27.59
N THR A 237 19.83 -12.80 26.58
CA THR A 237 20.65 -14.02 26.53
C THR A 237 22.00 -13.70 27.16
N ASP A 238 22.48 -14.58 28.03
CA ASP A 238 23.85 -14.49 28.55
C ASP A 238 24.86 -14.64 27.41
N ASN A 239 26.09 -14.12 27.59
CA ASN A 239 27.19 -14.14 26.59
C ASN A 239 27.55 -15.53 26.00
N LYS A 240 26.96 -16.61 26.51
CA LYS A 240 27.16 -17.99 26.05
C LYS A 240 26.10 -18.47 25.04
N GLN A 241 24.96 -17.80 24.96
CA GLN A 241 23.89 -18.14 24.03
C GLN A 241 24.04 -17.33 22.74
N LYS A 242 23.61 -17.91 21.61
CA LYS A 242 23.57 -17.20 20.33
C LYS A 242 22.59 -16.03 20.49
N LYS A 243 23.04 -14.81 20.18
CA LYS A 243 22.19 -13.62 20.22
C LYS A 243 21.05 -13.74 19.20
N SER A 244 19.88 -13.28 19.59
CA SER A 244 18.70 -13.16 18.74
C SER A 244 18.45 -11.69 18.45
N TYR A 245 18.08 -11.37 17.23
CA TYR A 245 17.72 -10.01 16.84
C TYR A 245 16.25 -9.75 17.12
N PHE A 246 15.88 -8.48 17.27
CA PHE A 246 14.48 -8.10 17.36
C PHE A 246 14.19 -6.79 16.65
N LEU A 247 12.93 -6.65 16.23
CA LEU A 247 12.38 -5.41 15.71
C LEU A 247 10.94 -5.19 16.21
N GLY A 248 10.55 -3.94 16.34
CA GLY A 248 9.20 -3.53 16.74
C GLY A 248 9.05 -2.02 16.63
N SER A 249 7.94 -1.49 17.15
CA SER A 249 7.77 -0.03 17.24
C SER A 249 7.14 0.42 18.57
N ALA A 250 7.24 1.73 18.83
CA ALA A 250 6.67 2.41 19.97
C ALA A 250 6.09 3.78 19.56
N GLN A 251 5.08 4.25 20.29
CA GLN A 251 4.63 5.65 20.20
C GLN A 251 5.45 6.51 21.17
N ILE A 252 6.03 7.59 20.66
CA ILE A 252 6.78 8.56 21.46
C ILE A 252 6.03 9.89 21.47
N TYR A 253 5.69 10.34 22.68
CA TYR A 253 5.11 11.65 22.92
C TYR A 253 6.19 12.64 23.34
N SER A 254 6.23 13.80 22.70
CA SER A 254 7.16 14.88 23.03
C SER A 254 6.40 16.17 23.25
N LYS A 255 6.79 16.94 24.27
CA LYS A 255 6.22 18.28 24.54
C LYS A 255 6.55 19.30 23.44
N SER A 256 7.57 19.03 22.63
CA SER A 256 8.04 19.95 21.59
C SER A 256 7.20 19.91 20.31
N TYR A 257 6.30 18.93 20.17
CA TYR A 257 5.51 18.75 18.95
C TYR A 257 4.05 18.42 19.27
N THR A 258 3.14 18.81 18.37
CA THR A 258 1.74 18.39 18.42
C THR A 258 1.59 17.06 17.68
N GLY A 259 1.21 16.01 18.41
CA GLY A 259 1.06 14.64 17.90
C GLY A 259 2.04 13.67 18.57
N HIS A 260 2.24 12.52 17.95
CA HIS A 260 3.20 11.50 18.40
C HIS A 260 4.11 11.05 17.26
N ILE A 261 5.26 10.47 17.62
CA ILE A 261 6.18 9.86 16.65
C ILE A 261 5.98 8.36 16.74
N ASN A 262 5.84 7.69 15.60
CA ASN A 262 5.90 6.23 15.53
C ASN A 262 7.36 5.85 15.28
N ASN A 263 8.00 5.28 16.29
CA ASN A 263 9.43 4.98 16.28
C ASN A 263 9.64 3.48 16.11
N MET A 264 10.28 3.08 15.02
CA MET A 264 10.83 1.75 14.82
C MET A 264 12.05 1.57 15.70
N MET A 265 12.16 0.39 16.31
CA MET A 265 13.23 0.05 17.24
C MET A 265 13.81 -1.29 16.84
N PHE A 266 15.14 -1.34 16.77
CA PHE A 266 15.90 -2.52 16.37
C PHE A 266 17.00 -2.81 17.38
N GLY A 267 17.33 -4.09 17.54
CA GLY A 267 18.34 -4.50 18.50
C GLY A 267 18.62 -5.98 18.52
N ASP A 268 19.38 -6.41 19.51
CA ASP A 268 19.65 -7.81 19.79
C ASP A 268 19.64 -8.10 21.30
N THR A 269 19.48 -9.38 21.65
CA THR A 269 19.35 -9.83 23.05
C THR A 269 20.61 -9.65 23.90
N ALA A 270 21.75 -9.30 23.31
CA ALA A 270 23.00 -9.03 24.02
C ALA A 270 23.21 -7.53 24.28
N ASN A 271 22.96 -6.69 23.27
CA ASN A 271 23.24 -5.26 23.29
C ASN A 271 22.00 -4.40 23.59
N GLY A 272 20.81 -4.99 23.56
CA GLY A 272 19.54 -4.28 23.66
C GLY A 272 19.18 -3.57 22.36
N ILE A 273 18.41 -2.49 22.46
CA ILE A 273 18.05 -1.58 21.37
C ILE A 273 19.30 -0.80 20.97
N THR A 274 19.70 -0.96 19.70
CA THR A 274 20.89 -0.35 19.11
C THR A 274 20.57 0.70 18.05
N GLN A 275 19.38 0.64 17.46
CA GLN A 275 18.94 1.56 16.41
C GLN A 275 17.47 1.94 16.60
N SER A 276 17.13 3.15 16.21
CA SER A 276 15.77 3.65 16.19
C SER A 276 15.56 4.60 15.02
N GLU A 277 14.41 4.48 14.35
CA GLU A 277 14.07 5.27 13.17
C GLU A 277 12.60 5.69 13.19
N HIS A 278 12.32 6.91 12.78
CA HIS A 278 10.95 7.43 12.76
C HIS A 278 10.21 6.97 11.50
N LYS A 279 8.94 6.62 11.65
CA LYS A 279 8.06 6.23 10.54
C LYS A 279 8.04 7.32 9.47
N TRP A 280 8.48 6.94 8.26
CA TRP A 280 8.56 7.83 7.12
C TRP A 280 7.21 8.04 6.42
N ARG A 281 6.44 6.97 6.23
CA ARG A 281 5.20 7.01 5.46
C ARG A 281 3.96 6.95 6.33
N LEU A 282 3.15 8.00 6.28
CA LEU A 282 1.93 8.13 7.07
C LEU A 282 0.68 7.77 6.26
N ILE A 283 -0.32 7.21 6.95
CA ILE A 283 -1.65 6.92 6.39
C ILE A 283 -2.46 8.22 6.26
N PRO A 284 -2.83 8.64 5.04
CA PRO A 284 -3.75 9.76 4.85
C PRO A 284 -5.10 9.50 5.54
N GLY A 285 -5.56 10.45 6.35
CA GLY A 285 -6.82 10.36 7.10
C GLY A 285 -6.77 9.54 8.40
N GLY A 286 -5.78 8.67 8.58
CA GLY A 286 -5.57 7.91 9.81
C GLY A 286 -4.53 8.56 10.73
N GLU A 287 -3.36 8.90 10.16
CA GLU A 287 -2.19 9.41 10.88
C GLU A 287 -1.88 10.86 10.53
N ASP A 288 -2.23 11.28 9.31
CA ASP A 288 -2.11 12.66 8.84
C ASP A 288 -3.47 13.16 8.37
N LEU A 289 -3.93 14.29 8.91
CA LEU A 289 -5.25 14.81 8.58
C LEU A 289 -5.19 15.60 7.26
N PRO A 290 -5.93 15.17 6.21
CA PRO A 290 -5.92 15.82 4.92
C PRO A 290 -6.26 17.31 4.98
N TYR A 291 -5.62 18.13 4.13
CA TYR A 291 -5.89 19.58 4.07
C TYR A 291 -7.37 19.89 3.86
N ILE A 292 -8.04 19.15 2.98
CA ILE A 292 -9.47 19.33 2.70
C ILE A 292 -10.33 19.14 3.95
N LEU A 293 -10.02 18.12 4.78
CA LEU A 293 -10.73 17.87 6.02
C LEU A 293 -10.43 18.96 7.06
N ARG A 294 -9.18 19.40 7.17
CA ARG A 294 -8.79 20.50 8.06
C ARG A 294 -9.55 21.79 7.71
N ILE A 295 -9.67 22.11 6.42
CA ILE A 295 -10.42 23.29 5.95
C ILE A 295 -11.90 23.14 6.29
N MET A 296 -12.52 21.99 6.02
CA MET A 296 -13.94 21.75 6.33
C MET A 296 -14.22 21.82 7.83
N LEU A 297 -13.38 21.22 8.67
CA LEU A 297 -13.53 21.27 10.13
C LEU A 297 -13.38 22.70 10.66
N ARG A 298 -12.46 23.51 10.10
CA ARG A 298 -12.33 24.93 10.45
C ARG A 298 -13.55 25.74 10.01
N ALA A 299 -14.02 25.54 8.78
CA ALA A 299 -15.18 26.24 8.23
C ALA A 299 -16.48 25.93 8.98
N THR A 300 -16.57 24.75 9.61
CA THR A 300 -17.71 24.31 10.42
C THR A 300 -17.49 24.47 11.92
N SER A 301 -16.46 25.22 12.33
CA SER A 301 -16.13 25.51 13.75
C SER A 301 -15.89 24.27 14.63
N GLN A 302 -15.48 23.14 14.05
CA GLN A 302 -15.16 21.89 14.76
C GLN A 302 -13.72 21.89 15.29
N LYS A 303 -13.35 22.92 16.07
CA LYS A 303 -11.99 23.08 16.62
C LYS A 303 -11.61 21.91 17.53
N SER A 304 -12.51 21.44 18.39
CA SER A 304 -12.26 20.32 19.30
C SER A 304 -11.89 19.03 18.57
N THR A 305 -12.55 18.72 17.45
CA THR A 305 -12.19 17.59 16.59
C THR A 305 -10.79 17.74 16.00
N LEU A 306 -10.48 18.92 15.49
CA LEU A 306 -9.17 19.20 14.91
C LEU A 306 -8.06 19.07 15.96
N ASP A 307 -8.28 19.60 17.16
CA ASP A 307 -7.36 19.49 18.29
C ASP A 307 -7.22 18.02 18.73
N TYR A 308 -8.33 17.30 18.91
CA TYR A 308 -8.31 15.87 19.24
C TYR A 308 -7.50 15.06 18.24
N PHE A 309 -7.73 15.24 16.92
CA PHE A 309 -6.92 14.55 15.92
C PHE A 309 -5.45 14.92 16.09
N SER A 310 -5.14 16.22 16.16
CA SER A 310 -3.75 16.70 16.19
C SER A 310 -2.97 16.18 17.39
N TYR A 311 -3.61 16.04 18.57
CA TYR A 311 -2.94 15.57 19.78
C TYR A 311 -3.01 14.05 19.99
N ALA A 312 -4.12 13.40 19.63
CA ALA A 312 -4.34 11.98 19.93
C ALA A 312 -4.01 11.03 18.77
N LYS A 313 -4.20 11.46 17.53
CA LYS A 313 -4.05 10.60 16.34
C LYS A 313 -2.93 11.04 15.38
N GLY A 314 -2.60 12.33 15.39
CA GLY A 314 -1.61 12.91 14.50
C GLY A 314 -0.24 12.29 14.70
N VAL A 315 0.35 11.76 13.63
CA VAL A 315 1.71 11.24 13.61
C VAL A 315 2.63 12.27 12.96
N ILE A 316 3.80 12.47 13.56
CA ILE A 316 4.85 13.32 13.02
C ILE A 316 5.73 12.46 12.14
N LYS A 317 5.94 12.92 10.90
CA LYS A 317 6.72 12.19 9.92
C LYS A 317 8.20 12.16 10.29
N GLY A 318 8.85 11.03 10.05
CA GLY A 318 10.32 10.94 10.04
C GLY A 318 10.94 11.85 8.98
N GLY A 319 12.19 12.26 9.22
CA GLY A 319 12.96 13.11 8.30
C GLY A 319 13.53 12.37 7.10
N ASP A 320 13.74 11.05 7.24
CA ASP A 320 14.37 10.20 6.24
C ASP A 320 13.59 8.89 6.05
N GLN A 321 13.79 8.25 4.90
CA GLN A 321 13.29 6.91 4.61
C GLN A 321 13.95 5.89 5.55
N LEU A 322 13.19 4.86 5.92
CA LEU A 322 13.68 3.77 6.76
C LEU A 322 14.77 2.97 6.04
N LYS A 323 15.80 2.54 6.78
CA LYS A 323 16.91 1.74 6.24
C LYS A 323 16.78 0.27 6.63
N PRO A 324 17.32 -0.67 5.81
CA PRO A 324 17.39 -2.06 6.22
C PRO A 324 18.17 -2.22 7.54
N PHE A 325 17.64 -3.04 8.43
CA PHE A 325 18.30 -3.42 9.67
C PHE A 325 19.22 -4.63 9.44
N ILE A 326 20.47 -4.53 9.86
CA ILE A 326 21.50 -5.55 9.59
C ILE A 326 21.49 -6.60 10.72
N ILE A 327 21.22 -7.85 10.36
CA ILE A 327 21.26 -9.02 11.27
C ILE A 327 22.62 -9.72 11.16
N ASP A 328 23.15 -9.91 9.96
CA ASP A 328 24.49 -10.42 9.72
C ASP A 328 24.99 -9.94 8.34
N ASP A 329 26.17 -10.36 7.91
CA ASP A 329 26.79 -9.90 6.66
C ASP A 329 25.93 -10.23 5.42
N ASP A 330 25.09 -11.28 5.50
CA ASP A 330 24.27 -11.77 4.40
C ASP A 330 22.78 -11.40 4.56
N VAL A 331 22.35 -10.98 5.77
CA VAL A 331 20.94 -10.75 6.10
C VAL A 331 20.68 -9.32 6.55
N GLN A 332 19.92 -8.61 5.70
CA GLN A 332 19.41 -7.27 5.95
C GLN A 332 17.89 -7.26 5.84
N VAL A 333 17.21 -6.80 6.88
CA VAL A 333 15.75 -6.81 6.98
C VAL A 333 15.21 -5.42 6.67
N GLY A 334 14.50 -5.29 5.54
CA GLY A 334 13.65 -4.14 5.27
C GLY A 334 12.41 -4.21 6.14
N ALA A 335 12.31 -3.34 7.14
CA ALA A 335 11.19 -3.35 8.08
C ALA A 335 10.49 -2.01 8.06
N ALA A 336 9.17 -2.04 7.99
CA ALA A 336 8.37 -0.84 7.85
C ALA A 336 7.04 -0.96 8.61
N VAL A 337 6.48 0.19 8.98
CA VAL A 337 5.24 0.22 9.77
C VAL A 337 4.03 0.44 8.87
N CYS A 338 3.04 -0.45 9.02
CA CYS A 338 1.66 -0.33 8.53
C CYS A 338 1.57 0.16 7.07
N SER A 339 1.29 1.45 6.84
CA SER A 339 1.17 2.11 5.51
C SER A 339 2.30 1.84 4.54
N SER A 340 3.51 1.58 5.05
CA SER A 340 4.69 1.44 4.21
C SER A 340 4.61 0.17 3.34
N ILE A 341 3.90 -0.87 3.79
CA ILE A 341 3.75 -2.14 3.05
C ILE A 341 2.95 -2.00 1.75
N ILE A 342 2.07 -0.99 1.67
CA ILE A 342 1.24 -0.73 0.48
C ILE A 342 1.88 0.27 -0.47
N ALA A 343 3.10 0.75 -0.20
CA ALA A 343 3.83 1.67 -1.04
C ALA A 343 4.94 0.95 -1.83
N PRO A 344 4.78 0.76 -3.15
CA PRO A 344 5.78 0.10 -3.97
C PRO A 344 7.15 0.80 -3.96
N GLU A 345 7.17 2.12 -3.76
CA GLU A 345 8.40 2.91 -3.63
C GLU A 345 9.20 2.52 -2.38
N ASP A 346 8.57 2.32 -1.22
CA ASP A 346 9.29 1.94 0.01
C ASP A 346 9.96 0.57 -0.17
N TYR A 347 9.25 -0.38 -0.80
CA TYR A 347 9.83 -1.67 -1.15
C TYR A 347 11.05 -1.53 -2.07
N ARG A 348 10.97 -0.63 -3.07
CA ARG A 348 12.08 -0.38 -4.00
C ARG A 348 13.27 0.22 -3.27
N ASP A 349 13.04 1.16 -2.36
CA ASP A 349 14.10 1.80 -1.58
C ASP A 349 14.81 0.77 -0.70
N PHE A 350 14.07 -0.10 0.00
CA PHE A 350 14.67 -1.20 0.78
C PHE A 350 15.47 -2.17 -0.09
N ALA A 351 14.92 -2.56 -1.24
CA ALA A 351 15.60 -3.48 -2.15
C ALA A 351 16.89 -2.88 -2.73
N GLN A 352 16.88 -1.59 -3.08
CA GLN A 352 18.07 -0.86 -3.55
C GLN A 352 19.11 -0.67 -2.43
N ALA A 353 18.64 -0.55 -1.19
CA ALA A 353 19.51 -0.46 -0.02
C ALA A 353 20.07 -1.82 0.43
N GLY A 354 19.72 -2.93 -0.24
CA GLY A 354 20.30 -4.25 0.02
C GLY A 354 19.47 -5.14 0.95
N ALA A 355 18.21 -4.82 1.23
CA ALA A 355 17.33 -5.72 1.99
C ALA A 355 17.19 -7.07 1.29
N THR A 356 17.49 -8.14 2.03
CA THR A 356 17.34 -9.54 1.60
C THR A 356 16.07 -10.18 2.17
N VAL A 357 15.54 -9.62 3.25
CA VAL A 357 14.25 -9.98 3.86
C VAL A 357 13.35 -8.74 3.90
N PHE A 358 12.04 -8.92 3.62
CA PHE A 358 11.04 -7.85 3.56
C PHE A 358 9.83 -8.19 4.42
#